data_AF-A0A6I6EK70-F1
#
_entry.id   AF-A0A6I6EK70-F1
#
_cell.length_a   1.000
_cell.length_b   1.000
_cell.length_c   1.000
_cell.angle_alpha   90.00
_cell.angle_beta   90.00
_cell.angle_gamma   90.00
#
_symmetry.space_group_name_H-M   'P 1'
#
loop_
_entity.id
_entity.type
_entity.pdbx_description
1 polymer ?
#
loop_
_entity_poly.entity_id
_entity_poly.type
_entity_poly.pdbx_seq_one_letter_code
_entity_poly.pdbx_strand_id
1 'polypeptide(L)'
;MSTINTSMGRYSLKAKNTGDHIKGSIAINDEGGAPLTSQEFREHDLDDVVNNVIFPVTGGNRLITSALRDEMEKAGFRQQRRN
;
A
#
# COMPACT_ATOMS: atom_id res chain seq x y z
N MET A 1 7.74 15.34 -0.13
CA MET A 1 7.38 14.09 -0.84
C MET A 1 7.06 13.04 0.21
N SER A 2 5.91 12.39 0.14
CA SER A 2 5.50 11.35 1.10
C SER A 2 6.15 10.00 0.78
N THR A 3 6.58 9.30 1.81
CA THR A 3 7.13 7.94 1.74
C THR A 3 6.61 7.12 2.92
N ILE A 4 6.40 5.84 2.71
CA ILE A 4 6.02 4.89 3.75
C ILE A 4 6.79 3.58 3.57
N ASN A 5 7.17 2.98 4.68
CA ASN A 5 7.69 1.62 4.77
C ASN A 5 7.14 1.01 6.06
N THR A 6 6.06 0.26 5.95
CA THR A 6 5.34 -0.32 7.10
C THR A 6 5.17 -1.82 6.91
N SER A 7 4.99 -2.52 8.03
CA SER A 7 4.66 -3.95 8.03
C SER A 7 3.52 -4.20 9.01
N MET A 8 2.55 -5.00 8.59
CA MET A 8 1.33 -5.32 9.32
C MET A 8 1.06 -6.81 9.22
N GLY A 9 1.39 -7.53 10.30
CA GLY A 9 1.43 -9.00 10.27
C GLY A 9 2.39 -9.46 9.18
N ARG A 10 1.90 -10.31 8.28
CA ARG A 10 2.67 -10.81 7.14
C ARG A 10 2.77 -9.85 5.95
N TYR A 11 2.08 -8.71 5.97
CA TYR A 11 2.06 -7.80 4.84
C TYR A 11 3.08 -6.67 5.03
N SER A 12 3.94 -6.44 4.06
CA SER A 12 4.84 -5.28 4.06
C SER A 12 4.49 -4.35 2.91
N LEU A 13 4.37 -3.06 3.18
CA LEU A 13 4.06 -2.03 2.20
C LEU A 13 5.14 -0.97 2.18
N LYS A 14 5.72 -0.75 1.01
CA LYS A 14 6.63 0.36 0.72
C LYS A 14 6.02 1.21 -0.38
N ALA A 15 5.92 2.51 -0.18
CA ALA A 15 5.45 3.41 -1.23
C ALA A 15 6.12 4.78 -1.14
N LYS A 16 6.20 5.46 -2.27
CA LYS A 16 6.69 6.83 -2.42
C LYS A 16 5.78 7.59 -3.37
N ASN A 17 5.40 8.80 -2.98
CA ASN A 17 4.74 9.74 -3.86
C ASN A 17 5.80 10.46 -4.71
N THR A 18 5.68 10.32 -6.03
CA THR A 18 6.60 10.90 -7.02
C THR A 18 6.08 12.18 -7.67
N GLY A 19 4.97 12.74 -7.17
CA GLY A 19 4.33 13.96 -7.66
C GLY A 19 3.06 13.66 -8.44
N ASP A 20 3.15 12.83 -9.48
CA ASP A 20 2.02 12.45 -10.34
C ASP A 20 1.50 11.02 -10.11
N HIS A 21 2.33 10.14 -9.55
CA HIS A 21 1.99 8.76 -9.21
C HIS A 21 2.57 8.37 -7.85
N ILE A 22 1.92 7.38 -7.24
CA ILE A 22 2.43 6.60 -6.13
C ILE A 22 3.09 5.34 -6.69
N LYS A 23 4.37 5.15 -6.38
CA LYS A 23 5.12 3.94 -6.74
C LYS A 23 5.51 3.19 -5.50
N GLY A 24 5.49 1.87 -5.57
CA GLY A 24 5.81 1.07 -4.41
C GLY A 24 5.84 -0.43 -4.67
N SER A 25 5.96 -1.16 -3.57
CA SER A 25 5.86 -2.60 -3.53
C SER A 25 5.05 -3.03 -2.32
N ILE A 26 4.18 -4.02 -2.49
CA ILE A 26 3.55 -4.75 -1.39
C ILE A 26 4.03 -6.20 -1.42
N ALA A 27 4.33 -6.75 -0.26
CA ALA A 27 4.79 -8.12 -0.12
C ALA A 27 3.96 -8.88 0.91
N ILE A 28 3.84 -10.18 0.70
CA ILE A 28 3.38 -11.16 1.67
C ILE A 28 4.59 -11.94 2.12
N ASN A 29 4.90 -11.89 3.40
CA ASN A 29 6.06 -12.55 3.99
C ASN A 29 5.68 -13.89 4.62
N ASP A 30 6.68 -14.76 4.77
CA ASP A 30 6.61 -15.92 5.63
C ASP A 30 6.78 -15.53 7.11
N GLU A 31 6.76 -16.54 8.00
CA GLU A 31 6.94 -16.37 9.43
C GLU A 31 8.36 -15.89 9.81
N GLY A 32 9.35 -16.08 8.94
CA GLY A 32 10.71 -15.57 9.07
C GLY A 32 10.89 -14.14 8.57
N GLY A 33 9.84 -13.52 8.03
CA GLY A 33 9.87 -12.17 7.46
C GLY A 33 10.42 -12.11 6.04
N ALA A 34 10.70 -13.24 5.39
CA ALA A 34 11.12 -13.27 4.00
C ALA A 34 9.91 -13.16 3.06
N PRO A 35 9.98 -12.38 1.97
CA PRO A 35 8.87 -12.27 1.02
C PRO A 35 8.59 -13.62 0.34
N LEU A 36 7.38 -14.15 0.52
CA LEU A 36 6.84 -15.27 -0.27
C LEU A 36 6.37 -14.77 -1.63
N THR A 37 5.67 -13.63 -1.63
CA THR A 37 5.26 -12.94 -2.84
C THR A 37 5.51 -11.45 -2.67
N SER A 38 5.85 -10.78 -3.78
CA SER A 38 6.02 -9.33 -3.84
C SER A 38 5.48 -8.83 -5.16
N GLN A 39 4.77 -7.72 -5.11
CA GLN A 39 4.19 -7.06 -6.26
C GLN A 39 4.62 -5.59 -6.25
N GLU A 40 5.26 -5.15 -7.33
CA GLU A 40 5.48 -3.74 -7.60
C GLU A 40 4.21 -3.10 -8.18
N PHE A 41 4.01 -1.82 -7.90
CA PHE A 41 2.86 -1.08 -8.40
C PHE A 41 3.21 0.38 -8.71
N ARG A 42 2.38 0.97 -9.57
CA ARG A 42 2.41 2.40 -9.92
C ARG A 42 0.99 2.86 -10.18
N GLU A 43 0.42 3.55 -9.21
CA GLU A 43 -0.97 4.01 -9.23
C GLU A 43 -1.03 5.54 -9.17
N HIS A 44 -2.17 6.13 -9.53
CA HIS A 44 -2.31 7.59 -9.60
C HIS A 44 -2.54 8.21 -8.22
N ASP A 45 -3.37 7.58 -7.39
CA ASP A 45 -3.73 8.09 -6.08
C ASP A 45 -3.89 6.97 -5.04
N LEU A 46 -4.21 7.37 -3.82
CA LEU A 46 -4.37 6.44 -2.71
C LEU A 46 -5.50 5.43 -2.93
N ASP A 47 -6.62 5.83 -3.54
CA ASP A 47 -7.75 4.93 -3.75
C ASP A 47 -7.39 3.85 -4.78
N ASP A 48 -6.66 4.20 -5.84
CA ASP A 48 -6.16 3.24 -6.80
C ASP A 48 -5.20 2.24 -6.14
N VAL A 49 -4.27 2.69 -5.29
CA VAL A 49 -3.41 1.78 -4.51
C VAL A 49 -4.24 0.85 -3.62
N VAL A 50 -5.23 1.38 -2.92
CA VAL A 50 -6.06 0.59 -2.02
C VAL A 50 -6.87 -0.46 -2.78
N ASN A 51 -7.53 -0.06 -3.87
CA ASN A 51 -8.47 -0.91 -4.60
C ASN A 51 -7.79 -1.89 -5.56
N ASN A 52 -6.72 -1.46 -6.24
CA ASN A 52 -6.06 -2.27 -7.27
C ASN A 52 -4.91 -3.12 -6.70
N VAL A 53 -4.33 -2.73 -5.56
CA VAL A 53 -3.13 -3.36 -5.01
C VAL A 53 -3.39 -3.96 -3.63
N ILE A 54 -3.75 -3.15 -2.64
CA ILE A 54 -3.85 -3.62 -1.24
C ILE A 54 -5.01 -4.60 -1.07
N PHE A 55 -6.19 -4.28 -1.61
CA PHE A 55 -7.38 -5.11 -1.43
C PHE A 55 -7.23 -6.50 -2.07
N PRO A 56 -6.72 -6.64 -3.31
CA PRO A 56 -6.43 -7.96 -3.88
C PRO A 56 -5.34 -8.73 -3.12
N VAL A 57 -4.23 -8.09 -2.77
CA VAL A 57 -3.10 -8.76 -2.09
C VAL A 57 -3.46 -9.24 -0.68
N THR A 58 -4.36 -8.55 -0.01
CA THR A 58 -4.89 -8.98 1.31
C THR A 58 -6.05 -9.98 1.18
N GLY A 59 -6.38 -10.45 -0.02
CA GLY A 59 -7.48 -11.39 -0.27
C GLY A 59 -8.86 -10.81 0.04
N GLY A 60 -9.02 -9.49 -0.10
CA GLY A 60 -10.24 -8.76 0.24
C GLY A 60 -10.44 -8.51 1.73
N ASN A 61 -9.40 -8.69 2.56
CA ASN A 61 -9.49 -8.42 3.99
C ASN A 61 -9.61 -6.92 4.27
N ARG A 62 -10.85 -6.48 4.56
CA ARG A 62 -11.18 -5.07 4.80
C ARG A 62 -10.48 -4.46 6.01
N LEU A 63 -10.24 -5.24 7.07
CA LEU A 63 -9.58 -4.73 8.28
C LEU A 63 -8.13 -4.37 8.00
N ILE A 64 -7.38 -5.29 7.38
CA ILE A 64 -5.98 -5.04 7.01
C ILE A 64 -5.89 -3.96 5.93
N THR A 65 -6.79 -3.99 4.94
CA THR A 65 -6.85 -2.97 3.89
C THR A 65 -7.07 -1.58 4.48
N SER A 66 -8.02 -1.43 5.40
CA SER A 66 -8.29 -0.15 6.07
C SER A 66 -7.10 0.31 6.90
N ALA A 67 -6.49 -0.60 7.66
CA ALA A 67 -5.34 -0.24 8.50
C ALA A 67 -4.11 0.19 7.67
N LEU A 68 -3.84 -0.47 6.54
CA LEU A 68 -2.78 -0.05 5.62
C LEU A 68 -3.10 1.29 4.94
N ARG A 69 -4.37 1.51 4.58
CA ARG A 69 -4.85 2.81 4.06
C ARG A 69 -4.59 3.92 5.09
N ASP A 70 -4.96 3.71 6.35
CA ASP A 70 -4.80 4.70 7.41
C ASP A 70 -3.31 5.06 7.60
N GLU A 71 -2.42 4.08 7.53
CA GLU A 71 -0.97 4.32 7.60
C GLU A 71 -0.48 5.15 6.40
N MET A 72 -0.98 4.89 5.18
CA MET A 72 -0.68 5.73 4.03
C MET A 72 -1.24 7.16 4.18
N GLU A 73 -2.46 7.34 4.69
CA GLU A 73 -3.02 8.68 4.95
C GLU A 73 -2.18 9.45 5.98
N LYS A 74 -1.76 8.78 7.08
CA LYS A 74 -0.85 9.37 8.08
C LYS A 74 0.50 9.77 7.49
N ALA A 75 1.03 9.00 6.53
CA ALA A 75 2.24 9.34 5.80
C ALA A 75 2.03 10.47 4.76
N GLY A 76 0.82 11.01 4.65
CA GLY A 76 0.48 12.16 3.80
C GLY A 76 0.15 11.78 2.36
N PHE A 77 -0.07 10.49 2.06
CA PHE A 77 -0.65 10.10 0.78
C PHE A 77 -2.11 10.56 0.77
N ARG A 78 -2.49 11.27 -0.28
CA ARG A 78 -3.83 11.86 -0.41
C ARG A 78 -4.60 11.14 -1.49
N GLN A 79 -5.89 11.00 -1.26
CA GLN A 79 -6.88 10.72 -2.30
C GLN A 79 -6.90 11.93 -3.24
N GLN A 80 -6.84 11.72 -4.56
CA GLN A 80 -7.21 12.79 -5.49
C GLN A 80 -8.71 13.03 -5.30
N ARG A 81 -9.07 14.17 -4.70
CA ARG A 81 -10.47 14.60 -4.76
C ARG A 81 -10.78 14.91 -6.22
N ARG A 82 -11.53 14.03 -6.90
CA ARG A 82 -12.24 14.41 -8.11
C ARG A 82 -13.22 15.51 -7.72
N ASN A 83 -12.89 16.73 -8.10
CA ASN A 83 -13.72 17.91 -7.92
C ASN A 83 -14.81 17.97 -9.00
#